data_AF-A0A7X8GNJ7-F1
#
_entry.id   AF-A0A7X8GNJ7-F1
#
_cell.length_a   1.000
_cell.length_b   1.000
_cell.length_c   1.000
_cell.angle_alpha   90.00
_cell.angle_beta   90.00
_cell.angle_gamma   90.00
#
_symmetry.space_group_name_H-M   'P 1'
#
loop_
_entity.id
_entity.type
_entity.pdbx_description
1 polymer ?
#
loop_
_entity_poly.entity_id
_entity_poly.type
_entity_poly.pdbx_seq_one_letter_code
_entity_poly.pdbx_strand_id
1 'polypeptide(L)'
;MGARMELLKSLAQKGTSKMVLLVMDGLGGLPSENGQTELERAYTPNIDEIAAQSECGLLEMVDLGITPGSGPGHLGLFGYDPLEFQIGRGILEALGVGAEVKSGEVCARGNFATWTAEGVIADRR
;
A
#
# COMPACT_ATOMS: atom_id res chain seq x y z
N MET A 1 -13.77 -4.07 -15.44
CA MET A 1 -14.23 -4.22 -14.05
C MET A 1 -14.65 -5.66 -13.87
N GLY A 2 -13.85 -6.46 -13.17
CA GLY A 2 -14.13 -7.88 -12.95
C GLY A 2 -15.46 -8.14 -12.21
N ALA A 3 -15.99 -9.36 -12.34
CA ALA A 3 -17.27 -9.79 -11.76
C ALA A 3 -17.35 -9.55 -10.24
N ARG A 4 -16.22 -9.67 -9.53
CA ARG A 4 -16.10 -9.39 -8.09
C ARG A 4 -16.40 -7.91 -7.77
N MET A 5 -15.85 -6.98 -8.54
CA MET A 5 -16.04 -5.55 -8.30
C MET A 5 -17.49 -5.12 -8.56
N GLU A 6 -18.13 -5.66 -9.59
CA GLU A 6 -19.56 -5.40 -9.85
C GLU A 6 -20.45 -5.93 -8.72
N LEU A 7 -20.15 -7.12 -8.18
CA LEU A 7 -20.83 -7.64 -7.01
C LEU A 7 -20.67 -6.72 -5.79
N LEU A 8 -19.43 -6.34 -5.46
CA LEU A 8 -19.15 -5.45 -4.32
C LEU A 8 -19.90 -4.11 -4.46
N LYS A 9 -19.91 -3.54 -5.66
CA LYS A 9 -20.64 -2.30 -5.96
C LYS A 9 -22.15 -2.45 -5.76
N SER A 10 -22.73 -3.61 -6.11
CA SER A 10 -24.15 -3.89 -5.91
C SER A 10 -24.54 -4.06 -4.42
N LEU A 11 -23.59 -4.50 -3.59
CA LEU A 11 -23.77 -4.70 -2.15
C LEU A 11 -23.49 -3.43 -1.33
N ALA A 12 -22.80 -2.46 -1.91
CA ALA A 12 -22.41 -1.23 -1.24
C ALA A 12 -23.64 -0.37 -0.88
N GLN A 13 -23.77 -0.02 0.40
CA GLN A 13 -24.79 0.88 0.90
C GLN A 13 -24.19 2.23 1.26
N LYS A 14 -24.93 3.31 0.99
CA LYS A 14 -24.47 4.65 1.33
C LYS A 14 -24.60 4.87 2.84
N GLY A 15 -23.46 5.01 3.52
CA GLY A 15 -23.41 5.37 4.93
C GLY A 15 -23.88 6.80 5.19
N THR A 16 -24.34 7.05 6.42
CA THR A 16 -24.71 8.39 6.93
C THR A 16 -23.60 9.03 7.77
N SER A 17 -22.59 8.24 8.16
CA SER A 17 -21.43 8.68 8.94
C SER A 17 -20.19 8.88 8.05
N LYS A 18 -19.17 9.53 8.62
CA LYS A 18 -17.84 9.60 8.01
C LYS A 18 -17.06 8.32 8.35
N MET A 19 -16.28 7.83 7.41
CA MET A 19 -15.35 6.72 7.61
C MET A 19 -13.92 7.25 7.65
N VAL A 20 -13.11 6.69 8.56
CA VAL A 20 -11.67 6.93 8.64
C VAL A 20 -10.98 5.60 8.36
N LEU A 21 -10.17 5.54 7.30
CA LEU A 21 -9.28 4.43 7.01
C LEU A 21 -7.86 4.83 7.42
N LEU A 22 -7.34 4.21 8.47
CA LEU A 22 -5.97 4.41 8.94
C LEU A 22 -5.08 3.28 8.42
N VAL A 23 -4.07 3.61 7.62
CA VAL A 23 -3.08 2.66 7.11
C VAL A 23 -1.76 2.91 7.84
N MET A 24 -1.28 1.90 8.57
CA MET A 24 0.05 1.89 9.17
C MET A 24 0.99 1.09 8.26
N ASP A 25 1.85 1.78 7.52
CA ASP A 25 2.72 1.14 6.53
C ASP A 25 3.72 0.20 7.21
N GLY A 26 3.87 -1.01 6.66
CA GLY A 26 4.77 -2.04 7.19
C GLY A 26 4.44 -2.54 8.59
N LEU A 27 3.18 -2.43 9.05
CA LEU A 27 2.79 -2.85 10.40
C LEU A 27 2.99 -4.36 10.67
N GLY A 28 2.78 -5.18 9.64
CA GLY A 28 2.91 -6.63 9.74
C GLY A 28 4.35 -7.03 10.05
N GLY A 29 4.51 -7.88 11.07
CA GLY A 29 5.80 -8.34 11.56
C GLY A 29 5.89 -9.87 11.62
N LEU A 30 7.07 -10.36 12.02
CA LEU A 30 7.29 -11.79 12.28
C LEU A 30 7.67 -11.99 13.75
N PRO A 31 7.28 -13.12 14.37
CA PRO A 31 7.69 -13.40 15.73
C PRO A 31 9.22 -13.41 15.87
N SER A 32 9.70 -12.65 16.86
CA SER A 32 11.10 -12.71 17.30
C SER A 32 11.40 -14.04 18.02
N GLU A 33 12.66 -14.24 18.44
CA GLU A 33 13.07 -15.42 19.21
C GLU A 33 12.24 -15.63 20.50
N ASN A 34 11.64 -14.57 21.04
CA ASN A 34 10.78 -14.61 22.23
C ASN A 34 9.30 -14.91 21.90
N GLY A 35 8.96 -15.16 20.63
CA GLY A 35 7.61 -15.56 20.18
C GLY A 35 6.63 -14.41 19.92
N GLN A 36 7.05 -13.14 20.10
CA GLN A 36 6.21 -11.96 19.82
C GLN A 36 6.69 -11.22 18.58
N THR A 37 5.74 -10.72 17.79
CA THR A 37 5.95 -9.72 16.73
C THR A 37 6.29 -8.35 17.31
N GLU A 38 6.75 -7.43 16.46
CA GLU A 38 7.04 -6.04 16.81
C GLU A 38 5.81 -5.32 17.38
N LEU A 39 4.63 -5.53 16.79
CA LEU A 39 3.38 -4.94 17.24
C LEU A 39 2.95 -5.48 18.61
N GLU A 40 3.02 -6.80 18.81
CA GLU A 40 2.68 -7.43 20.10
C GLU A 40 3.61 -7.02 21.24
N ARG A 41 4.85 -6.64 20.92
CA ARG A 41 5.83 -6.17 21.90
C ARG A 41 5.67 -4.68 22.22
N ALA A 42 5.11 -3.90 21.31
CA ALA A 42 4.94 -2.47 21.49
C ALA A 42 3.87 -2.17 22.56
N TYR A 43 4.04 -1.06 23.29
CA TYR A 43 3.01 -0.57 24.20
C TYR A 43 1.99 0.26 23.41
N THR A 44 0.82 -0.32 23.10
CA THR A 44 -0.19 0.25 22.20
C THR A 44 -1.59 0.41 22.82
N PRO A 45 -1.74 1.05 23.99
CA PRO A 45 -2.99 1.03 24.76
C PRO A 45 -4.23 1.53 23.99
N ASN A 46 -4.06 2.50 23.09
CA ASN A 46 -5.17 3.02 22.28
C ASN A 46 -5.60 2.04 21.18
N ILE A 47 -4.64 1.33 20.56
CA ILE A 47 -4.95 0.32 19.54
C ILE A 47 -5.61 -0.89 20.22
N ASP A 48 -5.10 -1.26 21.40
CA ASP A 48 -5.62 -2.36 22.21
C ASP A 48 -7.07 -2.08 22.64
N GLU A 49 -7.37 -0.85 23.09
CA GLU A 49 -8.72 -0.44 23.46
C GLU A 49 -9.67 -0.47 22.26
N ILE A 50 -9.25 0.06 21.10
CA ILE A 50 -10.06 0.03 19.87
C ILE A 50 -10.32 -1.42 19.45
N ALA A 51 -9.29 -2.27 19.45
CA ALA A 51 -9.41 -3.68 19.07
C ALA A 51 -10.34 -4.46 19.99
N ALA A 52 -10.30 -4.20 21.31
CA ALA A 52 -11.16 -4.85 22.30
C ALA A 52 -12.65 -4.51 22.14
N GLN A 53 -12.96 -3.37 21.53
CA GLN A 53 -14.33 -2.87 21.32
C GLN A 53 -14.82 -3.04 19.86
N SER A 54 -14.02 -3.66 18.99
CA SER A 54 -14.27 -3.72 17.54
C SER A 54 -14.21 -5.16 17.01
N GLU A 55 -14.48 -5.32 15.71
CA GLU A 55 -14.21 -6.56 14.99
C GLU A 55 -12.79 -6.53 14.41
N CYS A 56 -11.99 -7.55 14.73
CA CYS A 56 -10.65 -7.74 14.21
C CYS A 56 -10.64 -8.82 13.13
N GLY A 57 -9.75 -8.67 12.15
CA GLY A 57 -9.57 -9.63 11.07
C GLY A 57 -8.21 -9.49 10.40
N LEU A 58 -7.92 -10.43 9.49
CA LEU A 58 -6.74 -10.37 8.64
C LEU A 58 -7.11 -9.78 7.28
N LEU A 59 -6.21 -8.99 6.72
CA LEU A 59 -6.39 -8.36 5.42
C LEU A 59 -5.37 -8.91 4.42
N GLU A 60 -5.89 -9.53 3.34
CA GLU A 60 -5.11 -9.92 2.18
C GLU A 60 -5.19 -8.82 1.12
N MET A 61 -4.07 -8.15 0.88
CA MET A 61 -4.02 -6.93 0.05
C MET A 61 -4.08 -7.23 -1.45
N VAL A 62 -3.56 -8.37 -1.88
CA VAL A 62 -3.53 -8.78 -3.29
C VAL A 62 -4.07 -10.20 -3.43
N ASP A 63 -3.32 -11.20 -2.95
CA ASP A 63 -3.74 -12.60 -2.91
C ASP A 63 -2.83 -13.37 -1.93
N LEU A 64 -3.20 -14.60 -1.61
CA LEU A 64 -2.43 -15.48 -0.74
C LEU A 64 -1.02 -15.70 -1.28
N GLY A 65 -0.02 -15.42 -0.43
CA GLY A 65 1.39 -15.59 -0.78
C GLY A 65 1.96 -14.50 -1.69
N ILE A 66 1.18 -13.48 -2.06
CA ILE A 66 1.68 -12.34 -2.85
C ILE A 66 2.06 -11.19 -1.91
N THR A 67 3.36 -10.88 -1.83
CA THR A 67 3.84 -9.70 -1.10
C THR A 67 3.55 -8.43 -1.91
N PRO A 68 2.69 -7.52 -1.44
CA PRO A 68 2.36 -6.31 -2.18
C PRO A 68 3.47 -5.25 -2.06
N GLY A 69 3.71 -4.51 -3.14
CA GLY A 69 4.28 -3.17 -3.04
C GLY A 69 3.21 -2.14 -2.70
N SER A 70 3.61 -0.93 -2.27
CA SER A 70 2.66 0.12 -1.84
C SER A 70 1.61 0.46 -2.91
N GLY A 71 1.96 0.46 -4.20
CA GLY A 71 1.02 0.74 -5.29
C GLY A 71 -0.16 -0.25 -5.34
N PRO A 72 0.09 -1.54 -5.66
CA PRO A 72 -0.94 -2.57 -5.63
C PRO A 72 -1.68 -2.68 -4.29
N GLY A 73 -0.96 -2.53 -3.17
CA GLY A 73 -1.58 -2.58 -1.84
C GLY A 73 -2.63 -1.48 -1.61
N HIS A 74 -2.31 -0.23 -1.96
CA HIS A 74 -3.27 0.86 -1.82
C HIS A 74 -4.45 0.73 -2.79
N LEU A 75 -4.25 0.21 -4.00
CA LEU A 75 -5.34 -0.06 -4.93
C LEU A 75 -6.34 -1.06 -4.37
N GLY A 76 -5.85 -2.15 -3.78
CA GLY A 76 -6.69 -3.13 -3.08
C GLY A 76 -7.52 -2.51 -1.96
N LEU A 77 -6.90 -1.65 -1.12
CA LEU A 77 -7.60 -0.93 -0.05
C LEU A 77 -8.72 -0.02 -0.56
N PHE A 78 -8.54 0.60 -1.73
CA PHE A 78 -9.56 1.46 -2.34
C PHE A 78 -10.59 0.68 -3.17
N GLY A 79 -10.54 -0.65 -3.17
CA GLY A 79 -11.52 -1.52 -3.82
C GLY A 79 -11.26 -1.79 -5.31
N TYR A 80 -10.10 -1.40 -5.83
CA TYR A 80 -9.66 -1.78 -7.18
C TYR A 80 -8.99 -3.15 -7.13
N ASP A 81 -9.23 -3.96 -8.16
CA ASP A 81 -8.50 -5.21 -8.33
C ASP A 81 -7.04 -4.91 -8.76
N PRO A 82 -6.04 -5.18 -7.90
CA PRO A 82 -4.64 -4.87 -8.20
C PRO A 82 -4.04 -5.76 -9.32
N LEU A 83 -4.71 -6.86 -9.68
CA LEU A 83 -4.31 -7.72 -10.80
C LEU A 83 -4.86 -7.20 -12.14
N GLU A 84 -6.03 -6.53 -12.12
CA GLU A 84 -6.61 -5.86 -13.30
C GLU A 84 -5.97 -4.47 -13.52
N PHE A 85 -5.87 -3.67 -12.45
CA PHE A 85 -5.42 -2.28 -12.51
C PHE A 85 -3.95 -2.14 -12.10
N GLN A 86 -3.05 -2.42 -13.03
CA GLN A 86 -1.61 -2.26 -12.79
C GLN A 86 -1.16 -0.82 -13.04
N ILE A 87 -0.78 -0.14 -11.95
CA ILE A 87 -0.22 1.21 -12.03
C ILE A 87 1.31 1.13 -11.88
N GLY A 88 2.02 1.66 -12.86
CA GLY A 88 3.48 1.72 -12.83
C GLY A 88 4.00 2.64 -11.71
N ARG A 89 5.16 2.32 -11.13
CA ARG A 89 5.75 3.15 -10.06
C ARG A 89 6.08 4.57 -10.53
N GLY A 90 6.47 4.75 -11.79
CA GLY A 90 6.80 6.07 -12.34
C GLY A 90 5.64 7.07 -12.24
N ILE A 91 4.41 6.65 -12.57
CA ILE A 91 3.24 7.53 -12.50
C ILE A 91 2.86 7.85 -11.06
N LEU A 92 2.98 6.89 -10.13
CA LEU A 92 2.72 7.14 -8.71
C LEU A 92 3.68 8.18 -8.12
N GLU A 93 4.97 8.07 -8.43
CA GLU A 93 5.99 9.02 -7.94
C GLU A 93 5.80 10.41 -8.57
N ALA A 94 5.47 10.48 -9.87
CA ALA A 94 5.19 11.74 -10.58
C ALA A 94 3.98 12.47 -9.99
N LEU A 95 2.88 11.76 -9.77
CA LEU A 95 1.70 12.31 -9.11
C LEU A 95 2.00 12.70 -7.65
N GLY A 96 2.85 11.93 -6.96
CA GLY A 96 3.27 12.20 -5.58
C GLY A 96 4.03 13.52 -5.42
N VAL A 97 4.76 13.98 -6.44
CA VAL A 97 5.42 15.29 -6.46
C VAL A 97 4.54 16.41 -7.05
N GLY A 98 3.29 16.11 -7.36
CA GLY A 98 2.33 17.06 -7.93
C GLY A 98 2.54 17.36 -9.41
N ALA A 99 3.24 16.49 -10.15
CA ALA A 99 3.36 16.64 -11.60
C ALA A 99 2.03 16.34 -12.29
N GLU A 100 1.67 17.17 -13.29
CA GLU A 100 0.58 16.84 -14.20
C GLU A 100 1.09 15.84 -15.25
N VAL A 101 0.37 14.73 -15.40
CA VAL A 101 0.71 13.69 -16.39
C VAL A 101 -0.50 13.43 -17.27
N LYS A 102 -0.29 13.45 -18.59
CA LYS A 102 -1.32 13.19 -19.60
C LYS A 102 -1.28 11.76 -20.11
N SER A 103 -2.40 11.33 -20.68
CA SER A 103 -2.48 10.03 -21.34
C SER A 103 -1.43 9.93 -22.46
N GLY A 104 -0.68 8.83 -22.48
CA GLY A 104 0.40 8.58 -23.44
C GLY A 104 1.79 9.08 -23.00
N GLU A 105 1.90 9.83 -21.90
CA GLU A 105 3.19 10.24 -21.35
C GLU A 105 3.85 9.09 -20.57
N VAL A 106 5.18 9.03 -20.64
CA VAL A 106 5.99 8.02 -19.93
C VAL A 106 6.59 8.64 -18.67
N CYS A 107 6.26 8.08 -17.52
CA CYS A 107 6.87 8.47 -16.26
C CYS A 107 7.93 7.45 -15.83
N ALA A 108 9.08 7.95 -15.39
CA ALA A 108 10.15 7.14 -14.85
C ALA A 108 10.58 7.68 -13.48
N ARG A 109 10.91 6.75 -12.56
CA ARG A 109 11.57 7.11 -11.31
C ARG A 109 13.08 7.22 -11.58
N GLY A 110 13.64 8.38 -11.29
CA GLY A 110 15.09 8.59 -11.24
C GLY A 110 15.59 8.72 -9.81
N ASN A 111 16.88 8.43 -9.63
CA ASN A 111 17.64 8.91 -8.48
C ASN A 111 18.77 9.80 -9.00
N PHE A 112 19.16 10.82 -8.25
CA PHE A 112 20.47 11.45 -8.46
C PHE A 112 21.57 10.45 -8.07
N ALA A 113 22.69 10.50 -8.80
CA ALA A 113 23.78 9.56 -8.65
C ALA A 113 25.12 10.25 -8.91
N THR A 114 26.18 9.74 -8.29
CA THR A 114 27.56 10.24 -8.48
C THR A 114 28.24 9.43 -9.57
N TRP A 115 28.59 10.10 -10.67
CA TRP A 115 29.29 9.53 -11.83
C TRP A 115 30.78 9.84 -11.77
N THR A 116 31.64 8.84 -11.97
CA THR A 116 33.10 9.02 -11.96
C THR A 116 33.67 9.19 -13.36
N ALA A 117 34.89 9.74 -13.45
CA ALA A 117 35.58 9.93 -14.73
C ALA A 117 35.86 8.59 -15.46
N GLU A 118 35.94 7.49 -14.71
CA GLU A 118 36.15 6.13 -15.20
C GLU A 118 34.86 5.50 -15.78
N GLY A 119 33.75 6.23 -15.81
CA GLY A 119 32.49 5.76 -16.38
C GLY A 119 31.70 4.84 -15.45
N VAL A 120 31.91 4.95 -14.14
CA VAL A 120 31.26 4.13 -13.12
C VAL A 120 30.35 4.98 -12.24
N ILE A 121 29.21 4.42 -11.82
CA ILE A 121 28.37 5.02 -10.79
C ILE A 121 28.97 4.66 -9.42
N ALA A 122 29.60 5.63 -8.75
CA ALA A 122 30.19 5.43 -7.43
C ALA A 122 29.16 5.44 -6.29
N ASP A 123 28.11 6.25 -6.43
CA ASP A 123 26.97 6.29 -5.51
C ASP A 123 25.66 6.44 -6.31
N ARG A 124 24.61 5.77 -5.85
CA ARG A 124 23.27 5.78 -6.46
C ARG A 124 22.30 6.75 -5.77
N ARG A 125 22.78 7.53 -4.79
CA ARG A 125 22.01 8.52 -4.01
C ARG A 125 22.88 9.71 -3.59
#